data_AF-A0A5N6LEP4-F1
#
_entry.id   AF-A0A5N6LEP4-F1
#
_cell.length_a   1.000
_cell.length_b   1.000
_cell.length_c   1.000
_cell.angle_alpha   90.00
_cell.angle_beta   90.00
_cell.angle_gamma   90.00
#
_symmetry.space_group_name_H-M   'P 1'
#
loop_
_entity.id
_entity.type
_entity.pdbx_description
1 polymer ?
#
loop_
_entity_poly.entity_id
_entity_poly.type
_entity_poly.pdbx_seq_one_letter_code
_entity_poly.pdbx_strand_id
1 'polypeptide(L)'
;MQRDKVIAYASRQLKVHEKNYTTHDLELGAVVFALKIWRHYLYGTKCVIYTDHKSLQHILNQKELNMRQRRWVELLTDYDCEIRYHPGKANVVADALSRKEPVKPIRHNNR
;
A
#
# COMPACT_ATOMS: atom_id res chain seq x y z
N MET A 1 -0.42 12.70 -5.67
CA MET A 1 -1.16 13.87 -6.18
C MET A 1 -0.15 14.95 -6.52
N GLN A 2 -0.41 15.77 -7.51
CA GLN A 2 0.43 16.92 -7.83
C GLN A 2 -0.50 18.12 -8.01
N ARG A 3 -0.24 19.20 -7.27
CA ARG A 3 -1.12 20.39 -7.23
C ARG A 3 -2.58 20.01 -6.95
N ASP A 4 -2.78 19.20 -5.90
CA ASP A 4 -4.09 18.69 -5.43
C ASP A 4 -4.91 17.88 -6.45
N LYS A 5 -4.28 17.49 -7.57
CA LYS A 5 -4.89 16.63 -8.58
C LYS A 5 -4.32 15.22 -8.49
N VAL A 6 -5.20 14.23 -8.67
CA VAL A 6 -4.77 12.84 -8.80
C VAL A 6 -4.12 12.63 -10.16
N ILE A 7 -2.97 11.96 -10.15
CA ILE A 7 -2.25 11.59 -11.38
C ILE A 7 -2.75 10.23 -11.87
N ALA A 8 -2.80 9.25 -10.97
CA ALA A 8 -3.22 7.89 -11.27
C ALA A 8 -3.70 7.15 -10.01
N TYR A 9 -4.45 6.07 -10.25
CA TYR A 9 -4.88 5.11 -9.24
C TYR A 9 -4.32 3.73 -9.55
N ALA A 10 -4.01 2.96 -8.52
CA ALA A 10 -3.62 1.56 -8.65
C ALA A 10 -4.21 0.74 -7.50
N SER A 11 -4.61 -0.49 -7.81
CA SER A 11 -5.05 -1.48 -6.83
C SER A 11 -4.64 -2.87 -7.32
N ARG A 12 -4.53 -3.82 -6.39
CA ARG A 12 -4.38 -5.24 -6.72
C ARG A 12 -5.08 -6.11 -5.70
N GLN A 13 -5.43 -7.31 -6.11
CA GLN A 13 -5.89 -8.34 -5.19
C GLN A 13 -4.72 -8.91 -4.38
N LEU A 14 -5.03 -9.35 -3.15
CA LEU A 14 -4.10 -10.08 -2.31
C LEU A 14 -3.84 -11.46 -2.91
N LYS A 15 -2.57 -11.86 -2.94
CA LYS A 15 -2.16 -13.22 -3.27
C LYS A 15 -2.59 -14.17 -2.16
N VAL A 16 -2.73 -15.46 -2.48
CA VAL A 16 -3.21 -16.48 -1.53
C VAL A 16 -2.41 -16.49 -0.23
N HIS A 17 -1.08 -16.35 -0.29
CA HIS A 17 -0.23 -16.31 0.91
C HIS A 17 -0.31 -14.99 1.69
N GLU A 18 -0.66 -13.89 1.03
CA GLU A 18 -0.81 -12.58 1.68
C GLU A 18 -2.10 -12.50 2.51
N LYS A 19 -3.11 -13.34 2.20
CA LYS A 19 -4.35 -13.42 2.98
C LYS A 19 -4.12 -13.80 4.45
N ASN A 20 -3.00 -14.44 4.75
CA ASN A 20 -2.64 -14.85 6.11
C ASN A 20 -1.80 -13.79 6.83
N TYR A 21 -1.55 -12.63 6.21
CA TYR A 21 -0.78 -11.55 6.82
C TYR A 21 -1.64 -10.80 7.82
N THR A 22 -0.98 -10.22 8.83
CA THR A 22 -1.64 -9.28 9.73
C THR A 22 -2.07 -8.04 8.94
N THR A 23 -3.09 -7.32 9.42
CA THR A 23 -3.50 -6.05 8.81
C THR A 23 -2.32 -5.09 8.65
N HIS A 24 -1.44 -5.03 9.67
CA HIS A 24 -0.23 -4.21 9.61
C HIS A 24 0.68 -4.56 8.43
N ASP A 25 0.92 -5.85 8.19
CA ASP A 25 1.72 -6.33 7.06
C ASP A 25 1.01 -6.13 5.72
N LEU A 26 -0.33 -6.19 5.68
CA LEU A 26 -1.11 -5.88 4.48
C LEU A 26 -1.00 -4.40 4.10
N GLU A 27 -1.14 -3.51 5.07
CA GLU A 27 -1.02 -2.06 4.86
C GLU A 27 0.41 -1.69 4.43
N LEU A 28 1.43 -2.23 5.09
CA LEU A 28 2.82 -2.03 4.67
C LEU A 28 3.06 -2.60 3.26
N GLY A 29 2.50 -3.77 2.96
CA GLY A 29 2.58 -4.39 1.65
C GLY A 29 1.91 -3.55 0.55
N ALA A 30 0.84 -2.82 0.87
CA ALA A 30 0.19 -1.88 -0.05
C ALA A 30 1.10 -0.69 -0.37
N VAL A 31 1.78 -0.13 0.64
CA VAL A 31 2.78 0.94 0.45
C VAL A 31 3.93 0.47 -0.44
N VAL A 32 4.51 -0.70 -0.15
CA VAL A 32 5.60 -1.29 -0.93
C VAL A 32 5.17 -1.54 -2.39
N PHE A 33 3.93 -2.00 -2.59
CA PHE A 33 3.37 -2.19 -3.91
C PHE A 33 3.26 -0.87 -4.69
N ALA A 34 2.74 0.18 -4.07
CA ALA A 34 2.62 1.49 -4.69
C ALA A 34 3.99 2.06 -5.09
N LEU A 35 4.99 1.98 -4.20
CA LEU A 35 6.36 2.44 -4.50
C LEU A 35 6.98 1.69 -5.68
N LYS A 36 6.76 0.38 -5.77
CA LYS A 36 7.27 -0.43 -6.90
C LYS A 36 6.63 -0.05 -8.23
N ILE A 37 5.31 0.17 -8.28
CA ILE A 37 4.63 0.57 -9.51
C ILE A 37 5.11 1.95 -9.96
N TRP A 38 5.16 2.89 -9.03
CA TRP A 38 5.42 4.29 -9.33
C TRP A 38 6.88 4.68 -9.19
N ARG A 39 7.81 3.70 -9.16
CA ARG A 39 9.25 3.94 -9.02
C ARG A 39 9.76 5.01 -9.98
N HIS A 40 9.34 4.96 -11.23
CA HIS A 40 9.76 5.92 -12.26
C HIS A 40 9.29 7.37 -12.01
N TYR A 41 8.26 7.59 -11.18
CA TYR A 41 7.83 8.93 -10.76
C TYR A 41 8.37 9.33 -9.39
N LEU A 42 8.55 8.38 -8.48
CA LEU A 42 8.85 8.65 -7.07
C LEU A 42 10.34 8.58 -6.75
N TYR A 43 11.14 7.90 -7.57
CA TYR A 43 12.56 7.75 -7.30
C TYR A 43 13.29 9.10 -7.43
N GLY A 44 14.13 9.43 -6.44
CA GLY A 44 14.85 10.70 -6.37
C GLY A 44 13.99 11.94 -6.08
N THR A 45 12.70 11.77 -5.75
CA THR A 45 11.79 12.88 -5.43
C THR A 45 11.20 12.69 -4.04
N LYS A 46 11.14 13.78 -3.27
CA LYS A 46 10.47 13.76 -1.96
C LYS A 46 8.98 13.50 -2.12
N CYS A 47 8.47 12.47 -1.47
CA CYS A 47 7.05 12.14 -1.49
C CYS A 47 6.47 11.93 -0.08
N VAL A 48 5.17 12.16 0.06
CA VAL A 48 4.45 11.95 1.32
C VAL A 48 3.44 10.82 1.10
N ILE A 49 3.55 9.78 1.91
CA ILE A 49 2.67 8.62 1.89
C ILE A 49 1.62 8.82 2.99
N TYR A 50 0.36 8.93 2.59
CA TYR A 50 -0.76 9.00 3.53
C TYR A 50 -1.35 7.61 3.74
N THR A 51 -1.53 7.22 5.01
CA THR A 51 -2.13 5.94 5.41
C THR A 51 -3.06 6.16 6.60
N ASP A 52 -4.15 5.42 6.67
CA ASP A 52 -5.05 5.38 7.83
C ASP A 52 -4.59 4.38 8.90
N HIS A 53 -3.41 3.78 8.73
CA HIS A 53 -2.82 2.88 9.70
C HIS A 53 -1.74 3.57 10.55
N LYS A 54 -2.13 4.05 11.73
CA LYS A 54 -1.28 4.92 12.58
C LYS A 54 0.09 4.31 12.92
N SER A 55 0.19 3.00 13.16
CA SER A 55 1.48 2.38 13.54
C SER A 55 2.51 2.41 12.41
N LEU A 56 2.10 2.51 11.14
CA LEU A 56 3.04 2.60 10.02
C LEU A 56 3.89 3.88 10.03
N GLN A 57 3.47 4.93 10.74
CA GLN A 57 4.29 6.13 10.89
C GLN A 57 5.64 5.84 11.55
N HIS A 58 5.72 4.78 12.36
CA HIS A 58 6.90 4.44 13.14
C HIS A 58 7.68 3.25 12.58
N ILE A 59 7.27 2.70 11.42
CA ILE A 59 7.88 1.48 10.87
C ILE A 59 9.38 1.60 10.63
N LEU A 60 9.85 2.78 10.20
CA LEU A 60 11.27 3.04 9.92
C LEU A 60 12.12 3.09 11.19
N ASN A 61 11.52 3.38 12.35
CA ASN A 61 12.22 3.52 13.63
C ASN A 61 12.04 2.30 14.54
N GLN A 62 11.27 1.30 14.10
CA GLN A 62 10.94 0.14 14.90
C GLN A 62 12.13 -0.82 14.98
N LYS A 63 12.58 -1.14 16.21
CA LYS A 63 13.74 -2.02 16.44
C LYS A 63 13.47 -3.48 16.10
N GLU A 64 12.26 -3.95 16.42
CA GLU A 64 11.87 -5.34 16.21
C GLU A 64 11.01 -5.47 14.96
N LEU A 65 11.65 -5.91 13.88
CA LEU A 65 11.01 -6.21 12.60
C LEU A 65 11.24 -7.67 12.22
N ASN A 66 10.19 -8.31 11.71
CA ASN A 66 10.31 -9.63 11.11
C ASN A 66 11.10 -9.56 9.77
N MET A 67 11.59 -10.69 9.27
CA MET A 67 12.42 -10.73 8.05
C MET A 67 11.72 -10.14 6.81
N ARG A 68 10.39 -10.21 6.73
CA ARG A 68 9.61 -9.61 5.63
C ARG A 68 9.59 -8.10 5.73
N GLN A 69 9.27 -7.58 6.92
CA GLN A 69 9.23 -6.16 7.21
C GLN A 69 10.60 -5.50 7.02
N ARG A 70 11.70 -6.15 7.43
CA ARG A 70 13.05 -5.64 7.18
C ARG A 70 13.33 -5.39 5.70
N ARG A 71 13.03 -6.39 4.84
CA ARG A 71 13.19 -6.25 3.38
C ARG A 71 12.33 -5.12 2.79
N TRP A 72 11.16 -4.88 3.38
CA TRP A 72 10.27 -3.81 2.95
C TRP A 72 10.73 -2.44 3.46
N VAL A 73 11.28 -2.36 4.66
CA VAL A 73 11.89 -1.15 5.22
C VAL A 73 13.15 -0.76 4.46
N GLU A 74 14.01 -1.71 4.10
CA GLU A 74 15.16 -1.45 3.21
C GLU A 74 14.71 -0.82 1.89
N LEU A 75 13.63 -1.35 1.29
CA LEU A 75 13.06 -0.74 0.08
C LEU A 75 12.52 0.67 0.35
N LEU A 76 11.90 0.91 1.50
CA LEU A 76 11.40 2.24 1.86
C LEU A 76 12.55 3.24 2.03
N THR A 77 13.68 2.82 2.60
CA THR A 77 14.85 3.68 2.80
C THR A 77 15.52 4.12 1.50
N ASP A 78 15.28 3.41 0.38
CA ASP A 78 15.73 3.85 -0.94
C ASP A 78 14.95 5.06 -1.49
N TYR A 79 13.81 5.41 -0.89
CA TYR A 79 12.97 6.55 -1.29
C TYR A 79 13.04 7.65 -0.25
N ASP A 80 13.13 8.91 -0.71
CA ASP A 80 12.89 10.08 0.14
C ASP A 80 11.38 10.22 0.38
N CYS A 81 10.86 9.44 1.33
CA CYS A 81 9.43 9.38 1.63
C CYS A 81 9.13 9.60 3.12
N GLU A 82 8.05 10.33 3.39
CA GLU A 82 7.53 10.55 4.74
C GLU A 82 6.17 9.88 4.89
N ILE A 83 6.00 9.03 5.92
CA ILE A 83 4.73 8.36 6.20
C ILE A 83 3.92 9.19 7.19
N ARG A 84 2.74 9.65 6.77
CA ARG A 84 1.81 10.43 7.59
C ARG A 84 0.49 9.71 7.77
N TYR A 85 0.00 9.71 9.01
CA TYR A 85 -1.33 9.24 9.32
C TYR A 85 -2.37 10.20 8.75
N HIS A 86 -3.38 9.64 8.08
CA HIS A 86 -4.53 10.36 7.57
C HIS A 86 -5.80 9.61 7.96
N PRO A 87 -6.78 10.24 8.64
CA PRO A 87 -7.97 9.54 9.10
C PRO A 87 -8.73 8.83 7.97
N GLY A 88 -9.16 7.58 8.19
CA GLY A 88 -9.82 6.76 7.17
C GLY A 88 -11.05 7.42 6.51
N LYS A 89 -11.77 8.29 7.24
CA LYS A 89 -12.89 9.10 6.70
C LYS A 89 -12.49 10.02 5.55
N ALA A 90 -11.21 10.38 5.45
CA ALA A 90 -10.66 11.19 4.37
C ALA A 90 -9.90 10.34 3.33
N ASN A 91 -9.68 9.05 3.62
CA ASN A 91 -9.05 8.07 2.72
C ASN A 91 -10.06 7.32 1.83
N VAL A 92 -11.23 7.92 1.57
CA VAL A 92 -12.40 7.28 0.93
C VAL A 92 -12.05 6.68 -0.44
N VAL A 93 -11.21 7.35 -1.21
CA VAL A 93 -10.87 6.89 -2.57
C VAL A 93 -10.01 5.61 -2.52
N ALA A 94 -9.04 5.54 -1.60
CA ALA A 94 -8.24 4.34 -1.42
C ALA A 94 -9.07 3.19 -0.86
N ASP A 95 -9.97 3.48 0.10
CA ASP A 95 -10.88 2.50 0.70
C ASP A 95 -11.87 1.91 -0.32
N ALA A 96 -12.41 2.73 -1.21
CA ALA A 96 -13.28 2.26 -2.29
C ALA A 96 -12.55 1.31 -3.26
N LEU A 97 -11.26 1.58 -3.53
CA LEU A 97 -10.44 0.74 -4.41
C LEU A 97 -10.00 -0.57 -3.73
N SER A 98 -9.76 -0.56 -2.41
CA SER A 98 -9.29 -1.73 -1.67
C SER A 98 -10.41 -2.76 -1.42
N ARG A 99 -11.66 -2.31 -1.31
CA ARG A 99 -12.82 -3.15 -0.97
C ARG A 99 -13.55 -3.79 -2.14
N LYS A 100 -13.10 -3.59 -3.38
CA LYS A 100 -13.79 -4.13 -4.55
C LYS A 100 -13.73 -5.65 -4.55
N GLU A 101 -14.89 -6.30 -4.36
CA GLU A 101 -14.99 -7.76 -4.39
C GLU A 101 -14.58 -8.33 -5.75
N PRO A 102 -13.89 -9.49 -5.78
CA PRO A 102 -13.64 -10.19 -7.03
C PRO A 102 -14.97 -10.60 -7.67
N VAL A 103 -15.20 -10.18 -8.91
CA VAL A 103 -16.30 -10.72 -9.73
C VAL A 103 -16.07 -12.23 -9.88
N LYS A 104 -16.97 -13.05 -9.34
CA LYS A 104 -16.91 -14.51 -9.53
C LYS A 104 -17.00 -14.77 -11.05
N PRO A 105 -16.10 -15.59 -11.64
CA PRO A 105 -16.24 -15.96 -13.04
C PRO A 105 -17.58 -16.68 -13.23
N ILE A 106 -18.36 -16.22 -14.21
CA ILE A 106 -19.63 -16.85 -14.59
C ILE A 106 -19.29 -18.23 -15.14
N ARG A 107 -19.52 -19.28 -14.34
CA ARG A 107 -19.42 -20.66 -14.81
C ARG A 107 -20.53 -20.88 -15.83
N HIS A 108 -20.19 -20.89 -17.11
CA HIS A 108 -21.07 -21.42 -18.13
C HIS A 108 -21.07 -22.94 -17.98
N ASN A 109 -22.08 -23.46 -17.29
CA ASN A 109 -22.37 -24.89 -17.31
C ASN A 109 -22.90 -25.22 -18.71
N ASN A 110 -22.02 -25.68 -19.59
CA ASN A 110 -22.46 -26.38 -20.80
C ASN A 110 -23.04 -27.72 -20.34
N ARG A 111 -24.37 -27.81 -20.41
CA ARG A 111 -25.10 -29.08 -20.38
C ARG A 111 -24.89 -29.81 -21.70
#